data_AF-A0A8S3J503-F1
#
_entry.id   AF-A0A8S3J503-F1
#
_cell.length_a   1.000
_cell.length_b   1.000
_cell.length_c   1.000
_cell.angle_alpha   90.00
_cell.angle_beta   90.00
_cell.angle_gamma   90.00
#
_symmetry.space_group_name_H-M   'P 1'
#
loop_
_entity.id
_entity.type
_entity.pdbx_description
1 polymer ?
#
loop_
_entity_poly.entity_id
_entity_poly.type
_entity_poly.pdbx_seq_one_letter_code
_entity_poly.pdbx_strand_id
1 'polypeptide(L)'
;MMSALRMVWIISRHYNRDERMVPLMERIANQLCDRVARSINVRTLFSYQPSEIIEKCTEAKDMLERWKQAYYDVRAEIEQSGRDSRWEFDNKRLFRLTDHMAIICNDFIA
;
A
#
# COMPACT_ATOMS: atom_id res chain seq x y z
N MET A 1 9.73 -6.58 3.04
CA MET A 1 9.74 -5.09 3.09
C MET A 1 9.12 -4.57 4.39
N MET A 2 7.87 -4.94 4.71
CA MET A 2 7.19 -4.49 5.94
C MET A 2 7.86 -4.95 7.24
N SER A 3 8.49 -6.14 7.28
CA SER A 3 9.26 -6.61 8.44
C SER A 3 10.46 -5.72 8.79
N ALA A 4 11.09 -5.09 7.78
CA ALA A 4 12.19 -4.15 8.00
C ALA A 4 11.67 -2.83 8.59
N LEU A 5 10.53 -2.33 8.11
CA LEU A 5 9.88 -1.14 8.68
C LEU A 5 9.43 -1.38 10.13
N ARG A 6 8.94 -2.60 10.42
CA ARG A 6 8.67 -3.06 11.79
C ARG A 6 9.92 -3.01 12.68
N MET A 7 11.05 -3.56 12.22
CA MET A 7 12.30 -3.48 12.97
C MET A 7 12.77 -2.03 13.20
N VAL A 8 12.66 -1.17 12.18
CA VAL A 8 12.99 0.26 12.29
C VAL A 8 12.12 0.94 13.33
N TRP A 9 10.83 0.65 13.38
CA TRP A 9 9.91 1.19 14.41
C TRP A 9 10.27 0.74 15.83
N ILE A 10 10.59 -0.55 16.00
CA ILE A 10 10.92 -1.10 17.32
C ILE A 10 12.27 -0.56 17.83
N ILE A 11 13.27 -0.46 16.95
CA ILE A 11 14.65 -0.21 17.37
C ILE A 11 15.04 1.28 17.28
N SER A 12 14.49 2.02 16.32
CA SER A 12 14.96 3.38 16.03
C SER A 12 14.29 4.44 16.90
N ARG A 13 15.07 5.06 17.79
CA ARG A 13 14.65 6.24 18.57
C ARG A 13 14.19 7.46 17.75
N HIS A 14 14.55 7.53 16.47
CA HIS A 14 14.18 8.64 15.59
C HIS A 14 12.92 8.35 14.79
N TYR A 15 12.75 7.09 14.36
CA TYR A 15 11.62 6.66 13.55
C TYR A 15 10.50 6.01 14.38
N ASN A 16 10.68 5.72 15.67
CA ASN A 16 9.59 5.19 16.53
C ASN A 16 8.49 6.20 16.90
N ARG A 17 8.33 7.26 16.10
CA ARG A 17 7.33 8.32 16.30
C ARG A 17 6.56 8.54 15.02
N ASP A 18 5.26 8.77 15.15
CA ASP A 18 4.33 9.01 14.04
C ASP A 18 4.81 10.13 13.11
N GLU A 19 5.38 11.21 13.69
CA GLU A 19 5.90 12.37 12.96
C GLU A 19 6.90 12.02 11.85
N ARG A 20 7.60 10.88 11.97
CA ARG A 20 8.61 10.44 11.00
C ARG A 20 8.16 9.23 10.19
N MET A 21 7.44 8.29 10.81
CA MET A 21 7.00 7.10 10.11
C MET A 21 5.77 7.31 9.24
N VAL A 22 4.83 8.16 9.66
CA VAL A 22 3.65 8.46 8.84
C VAL A 22 4.05 9.05 7.49
N PRO A 23 4.91 10.10 7.41
CA PRO A 23 5.36 10.61 6.10
C PRO A 23 6.13 9.57 5.27
N LEU A 24 6.88 8.67 5.91
CA LEU A 24 7.58 7.60 5.20
C LEU A 24 6.60 6.60 4.57
N MET A 25 5.62 6.15 5.35
CA MET A 25 4.57 5.24 4.91
C MET A 25 3.71 5.86 3.80
N GLU A 26 3.38 7.15 3.92
CA GLU A 26 2.69 7.90 2.86
C GLU A 26 3.51 7.96 1.56
N ARG A 27 4.82 8.18 1.64
CA ARG A 27 5.69 8.17 0.45
C ARG A 27 5.71 6.80 -0.22
N ILE A 28 5.70 5.72 0.55
CA ILE A 28 5.60 4.36 0.01
C ILE A 28 4.25 4.17 -0.68
N ALA A 29 3.14 4.53 -0.03
CA ALA A 29 1.80 4.46 -0.63
C ALA A 29 1.70 5.26 -1.94
N ASN A 30 2.24 6.48 -1.98
CA ASN A 30 2.28 7.30 -3.19
C ASN A 30 3.11 6.64 -4.30
N GLN A 31 4.26 6.03 -3.98
CA GLN A 31 5.05 5.31 -4.98
C GLN A 31 4.34 4.07 -5.53
N LEU A 32 3.54 3.38 -4.71
CA LEU A 32 2.69 2.28 -5.19
C LEU A 32 1.62 2.81 -6.15
N CYS A 33 0.96 3.92 -5.80
CA CYS A 33 -0.01 4.58 -6.67
C CYS A 33 0.62 5.03 -8.00
N ASP A 34 1.80 5.65 -7.97
CA ASP A 34 2.53 6.07 -9.17
C ASP A 34 2.86 4.88 -10.07
N ARG A 35 3.24 3.74 -9.48
CA ARG A 35 3.52 2.50 -10.23
C ARG A 35 2.27 1.98 -10.91
N VAL A 36 1.14 1.94 -10.21
CA VAL A 36 -0.15 1.50 -10.77
C VAL A 36 -0.64 2.45 -11.86
N ALA A 37 -0.52 3.76 -11.66
CA ALA A 37 -0.88 4.75 -12.68
C ALA A 37 -0.06 4.59 -13.97
N ARG A 38 1.22 4.21 -13.86
CA ARG A 38 2.08 3.94 -15.02
C ARG A 38 1.72 2.62 -15.71
N SER A 39 1.35 1.58 -14.97
CA SER A 39 0.97 0.29 -15.55
C SER A 39 -0.42 0.32 -16.21
N ILE A 40 -1.36 1.09 -15.65
CA ILE A 40 -2.73 1.28 -16.16
C ILE A 40 -2.83 2.64 -16.85
N ASN A 41 -1.87 2.96 -17.73
CA ASN A 41 -1.94 4.19 -18.49
C ASN A 41 -3.10 4.12 -19.49
N VAL A 42 -4.21 4.77 -19.16
CA VAL A 42 -5.48 4.73 -19.89
C VAL A 42 -5.32 5.07 -21.38
N ARG A 43 -4.34 5.90 -21.75
CA ARG A 43 -4.09 6.27 -23.15
C ARG A 43 -3.56 5.10 -23.99
N THR A 44 -2.81 4.20 -23.37
CA THR A 44 -2.24 3.02 -24.03
C THR A 44 -3.00 1.75 -23.68
N LEU A 45 -3.81 1.77 -22.62
CA LEU A 45 -4.51 0.60 -22.10
C LEU A 45 -5.43 -0.04 -23.14
N PHE A 46 -6.19 0.77 -23.88
CA PHE A 46 -7.11 0.30 -24.91
C PHE A 46 -6.43 -0.15 -26.22
N SER A 47 -5.10 -0.05 -26.30
CA SER A 47 -4.32 -0.59 -27.42
C SER A 47 -3.93 -2.06 -27.24
N TYR A 48 -4.11 -2.62 -26.03
CA TYR A 48 -3.81 -4.02 -25.71
C TYR A 48 -5.02 -4.92 -25.91
N GLN A 49 -4.80 -6.24 -25.93
CA GLN A 49 -5.91 -7.20 -25.92
C GLN A 49 -6.65 -7.15 -24.57
N PRO A 50 -7.98 -7.41 -24.53
CA PRO A 50 -8.75 -7.43 -23.29
C PRO A 50 -8.18 -8.34 -22.21
N SER A 51 -7.61 -9.49 -22.58
CA SER A 51 -6.93 -10.40 -21.64
C SER A 51 -5.74 -9.76 -20.94
N GLU A 52 -4.90 -9.03 -21.68
CA GLU A 52 -3.72 -8.33 -21.14
C GLU A 52 -4.13 -7.17 -20.22
N ILE A 53 -5.24 -6.49 -20.54
CA ILE A 53 -5.79 -5.42 -19.70
C ILE A 53 -6.28 -5.99 -18.36
N ILE A 54 -7.04 -7.09 -18.40
CA ILE A 54 -7.55 -7.76 -17.19
C ILE A 54 -6.38 -8.25 -16.33
N GLU A 55 -5.36 -8.87 -16.93
CA GLU A 55 -4.18 -9.35 -16.20
C GLU A 55 -3.45 -8.18 -15.50
N LYS A 56 -3.16 -7.09 -16.22
CA LYS A 56 -2.49 -5.91 -15.65
C LYS A 56 -3.29 -5.24 -14.54
N CYS A 57 -4.61 -5.12 -14.71
CA CYS A 57 -5.49 -4.55 -13.70
C CYS A 57 -5.57 -5.45 -12.47
N THR A 58 -5.58 -6.77 -12.64
CA THR A 58 -5.58 -7.74 -11.55
C THR A 58 -4.29 -7.66 -10.74
N GLU A 59 -3.13 -7.68 -11.41
CA GLU A 59 -1.83 -7.54 -10.73
C GLU A 59 -1.71 -6.22 -9.96
N ALA A 60 -2.19 -5.12 -10.54
CA ALA A 60 -2.18 -3.81 -9.91
C ALA A 60 -3.09 -3.75 -8.68
N LYS A 61 -4.30 -4.33 -8.77
CA LYS A 61 -5.22 -4.46 -7.64
C LYS A 61 -4.61 -5.29 -6.52
N ASP A 62 -4.08 -6.47 -6.85
CA ASP A 62 -3.43 -7.37 -5.89
C ASP A 62 -2.28 -6.68 -5.16
N MET A 63 -1.48 -5.86 -5.86
CA MET A 63 -0.39 -5.12 -5.25
C MET A 63 -0.88 -4.11 -4.19
N LEU A 64 -1.95 -3.37 -4.48
CA LEU A 64 -2.53 -2.38 -3.58
C LEU A 64 -3.20 -3.04 -2.37
N GLU A 65 -3.88 -4.16 -2.57
CA GLU A 65 -4.50 -4.95 -1.48
C GLU A 65 -3.43 -5.58 -0.59
N ARG A 66 -2.37 -6.17 -1.16
CA ARG A 66 -1.24 -6.74 -0.40
C ARG A 66 -0.52 -5.69 0.44
N TRP A 67 -0.40 -4.45 -0.04
CA TRP A 67 0.14 -3.34 0.75
C TRP A 67 -0.67 -3.10 2.02
N LYS A 68 -1.99 -3.00 1.86
CA LYS A 68 -2.92 -2.79 2.99
C LYS A 68 -2.91 -3.97 3.95
N GLN A 69 -2.95 -5.20 3.43
CA GLN A 69 -2.88 -6.42 4.23
C GLN A 69 -1.59 -6.46 5.07
N ALA A 70 -0.44 -6.22 4.44
CA ALA A 70 0.85 -6.27 5.13
C ALA A 70 0.99 -5.19 6.23
N TYR A 71 0.27 -4.06 6.12
CA TYR A 71 0.18 -3.08 7.20
C TYR A 71 -0.61 -3.61 8.40
N TYR A 72 -1.78 -4.22 8.16
CA TYR A 72 -2.60 -4.77 9.23
C TYR A 72 -1.96 -5.98 9.89
N ASP A 73 -1.24 -6.82 9.14
CA ASP A 73 -0.50 -7.95 9.69
C ASP A 73 0.59 -7.47 10.67
N VAL A 74 1.40 -6.48 10.27
CA VAL A 74 2.42 -5.90 11.15
C VAL A 74 1.80 -5.23 12.36
N ARG A 75 0.68 -4.52 12.18
CA ARG A 75 -0.05 -3.93 13.31
C ARG A 75 -0.49 -5.01 14.29
N ALA A 76 -1.09 -6.09 13.82
CA ALA A 76 -1.57 -7.18 14.65
C ALA A 76 -0.42 -7.85 15.42
N GLU A 77 0.73 -8.06 14.78
CA GLU A 77 1.93 -8.60 15.44
C GLU A 77 2.46 -7.67 16.55
N ILE A 78 2.44 -6.36 16.35
CA ILE A 78 2.87 -5.36 17.35
C ILE A 78 1.86 -5.29 18.51
N GLU A 79 0.56 -5.32 18.21
CA GLU A 79 -0.47 -5.36 19.25
C GLU A 79 -0.41 -6.65 20.09
N GLN A 80 -0.10 -7.79 19.47
CA GLN A 80 0.12 -9.06 20.17
C GLN A 80 1.41 -9.06 21.02
N SER A 81 2.47 -8.35 20.61
CA SER A 81 3.71 -8.27 21.41
C SER A 81 3.53 -7.45 22.69
N GLY A 82 2.60 -6.48 22.70
CA GLY A 82 2.17 -5.69 23.86
C GLY A 82 3.25 -4.85 24.55
N ARG A 83 4.49 -4.89 24.06
CA ARG A 83 5.67 -4.22 24.63
C ARG A 83 6.07 -2.95 23.89
N ASP A 84 5.67 -2.83 22.63
CA ASP A 84 6.13 -1.78 21.73
C ASP A 84 5.07 -0.68 21.55
N SER A 85 5.49 0.50 21.07
CA SER A 85 4.58 1.59 20.75
C SER A 85 3.54 1.16 19.71
N ARG A 86 2.28 1.57 19.93
CA ARG A 86 1.13 1.23 19.09
C ARG A 86 1.38 1.63 17.64
N TRP A 87 1.28 0.67 16.73
CA TRP A 87 1.39 0.89 15.29
C TRP A 87 0.01 1.26 14.75
N GLU A 88 -0.37 2.53 14.88
CA GLU A 88 -1.64 3.01 14.33
C GLU A 88 -1.49 4.39 13.71
N PHE A 89 -1.70 4.44 12.40
CA PHE A 89 -1.63 5.64 11.60
C PHE A 89 -3.01 5.99 11.02
N ASP A 90 -3.17 7.22 10.56
CA ASP A 90 -4.40 7.64 9.89
C ASP A 90 -4.62 6.82 8.60
N ASN A 91 -5.60 5.91 8.66
CA ASN A 91 -5.98 5.05 7.54
C ASN A 91 -6.35 5.85 6.28
N LYS A 92 -6.95 7.04 6.42
CA LYS A 92 -7.31 7.87 5.25
C LYS A 92 -6.07 8.40 4.56
N ARG A 93 -5.02 8.73 5.31
CA ARG A 93 -3.75 9.20 4.76
C ARG A 93 -3.03 8.11 3.98
N LEU A 94 -3.06 6.88 4.48
CA LEU A 94 -2.34 5.75 3.88
C LEU A 94 -3.09 5.05 2.75
N PHE A 95 -4.41 4.87 2.90
CA PHE A 95 -5.17 3.94 2.04
C PHE A 95 -6.15 4.63 1.10
N ARG A 96 -6.52 5.90 1.31
CA ARG A 96 -7.55 6.54 0.46
C ARG A 96 -7.20 6.49 -1.03
N LEU A 97 -5.95 6.77 -1.38
CA LEU A 97 -5.51 6.76 -2.78
C LEU A 97 -5.36 5.33 -3.33
N THR A 98 -4.81 4.41 -2.53
CA THR A 98 -4.63 3.01 -2.96
C THR A 98 -5.97 2.30 -3.10
N ASP A 99 -6.90 2.50 -2.17
CA ASP A 99 -8.25 1.93 -2.21
C ASP A 99 -9.04 2.46 -3.42
N HIS A 100 -8.94 3.77 -3.70
CA HIS A 100 -9.57 4.36 -4.88
C HIS A 100 -9.01 3.77 -6.20
N MET A 101 -7.69 3.58 -6.29
CA MET A 101 -7.09 2.93 -7.46
C MET A 101 -7.49 1.47 -7.58
N ALA A 102 -7.61 0.74 -6.48
CA ALA A 102 -8.06 -0.65 -6.49
C ALA A 102 -9.50 -0.78 -7.01
N ILE A 103 -10.39 0.15 -6.65
CA ILE A 103 -11.76 0.23 -7.21
C ILE A 103 -11.70 0.44 -8.72
N ILE A 104 -10.91 1.40 -9.20
CA ILE A 104 -10.75 1.63 -10.64
C ILE A 104 -10.23 0.38 -11.36
N CYS A 105 -9.23 -0.30 -10.80
CA CYS A 105 -8.72 -1.56 -11.37
C CYS A 105 -9.83 -2.61 -11.45
N ASN A 106 -10.67 -2.69 -10.42
CA ASN A 106 -11.80 -3.62 -10.36
C ASN A 106 -12.85 -3.34 -11.44
N ASP A 107 -13.11 -2.06 -11.73
CA ASP A 107 -14.04 -1.65 -12.79
C ASP A 107 -13.57 -2.04 -14.20
N PHE A 108 -12.26 -2.24 -14.40
CA PHE A 108 -11.71 -2.76 -15.67
C PHE A 108 -11.69 -4.29 -15.76
N ILE A 109 -11.86 -5.00 -14.64
CA ILE A 109 -11.89 -6.46 -14.57
C ILE A 109 -13.31 -7.00 -14.73
N ALA A 110 -14.31 -6.26 -14.22
CA ALA A 110 -15.73 -6.62 -14.22
C ALA A 110 -16.41 -6.38 -15.58
#